data_AF-A0A952SIV2-F1
#
_entry.id   AF-A0A952SIV2-F1
#
_cell.length_a   1.000
_cell.length_b   1.000
_cell.length_c   1.000
_cell.angle_alpha   90.00
_cell.angle_beta   90.00
_cell.angle_gamma   90.00
#
_symmetry.space_group_name_H-M   'P 1'
#
loop_
_entity.id
_entity.type
_entity.pdbx_description
1 polymer ?
#
loop_
_entity_poly.entity_id
_entity_poly.type
_entity_poly.pdbx_seq_one_letter_code
_entity_poly.pdbx_strand_id
1 'polypeptide(L)'
;MRIAKTIMGFLLMMGFMASTTTAQAEDSLIPANMVYIGYVPSVMGLDKEAPATSGNASAAYQQRNRTPASTFNDEGPAHMVFLDPYLIDKYEVSNQNYRDFLRSTGYPAPAYWDDPRLNRPDQPVVGVSWYDAKTYCEYLSKRLPTEAEWEKAARGPHGNFYPWGNDFDPARANFGKTHEATMPVDSYWEGISYYGLHNMAGNVFEWVSDWYDPKFYGRLEPMVNPTGPAKPVWIGGTGTYVDFLTLGEKRVIRGGSWIAPETTLRATHRFWNHPSNNSYGVGLGFRCAKTAPPEIELQIKQAHTMALVEMGRENNVAARQAIARGLALDPRDADLLELRSLIEQAKKP
;
A
#
# COMPACT_ATOMS: atom_id res chain seq x y z
N MET A 1 32.72 61.76 67.17
CA MET A 1 33.09 60.87 66.05
C MET A 1 32.05 59.76 65.98
N ARG A 2 31.25 59.72 64.91
CA ARG A 2 30.00 58.95 64.80
C ARG A 2 30.29 57.47 64.48
N ILE A 3 29.65 56.58 65.26
CA ILE A 3 29.46 55.16 64.96
C ILE A 3 28.12 55.05 64.23
N ALA A 4 28.10 54.55 63.00
CA ALA A 4 26.87 54.36 62.22
C ALA A 4 26.61 52.87 62.00
N LYS A 5 25.38 52.48 62.33
CA LYS A 5 24.84 51.11 62.40
C LYS A 5 24.45 50.57 61.02
N THR A 6 24.62 49.26 60.89
CA THR A 6 24.10 48.35 59.88
C THR A 6 22.57 48.37 59.80
N ILE A 7 22.00 48.42 58.59
CA ILE A 7 20.61 48.01 58.33
C ILE A 7 20.63 47.03 57.15
N MET A 8 20.17 45.82 57.42
CA MET A 8 19.99 44.71 56.50
C MET A 8 18.63 44.85 55.81
N GLY A 9 18.60 45.00 54.49
CA GLY A 9 17.40 44.99 53.67
C GLY A 9 17.30 43.71 52.85
N PHE A 10 16.30 42.88 53.12
CA PHE A 10 15.94 41.71 52.30
C PHE A 10 15.21 42.19 51.04
N LEU A 11 15.79 41.97 49.85
CA LEU A 11 15.08 42.08 48.57
C LEU A 11 14.58 40.69 48.16
N LEU A 12 13.26 40.51 48.09
CA LEU A 12 12.63 39.36 47.46
C LEU A 12 12.69 39.54 45.93
N MET A 13 13.54 38.78 45.24
CA MET A 13 13.44 38.64 43.78
C MET A 13 12.37 37.60 43.44
N MET A 14 11.22 38.05 42.92
CA MET A 14 10.30 37.18 42.19
C MET A 14 10.93 36.86 40.81
N GLY A 15 11.45 35.65 40.66
CA GLY A 15 11.85 35.12 39.35
C GLY A 15 10.62 34.70 38.56
N PHE A 16 10.28 35.43 37.50
CA PHE A 16 9.36 34.97 36.47
C PHE A 16 10.07 33.89 35.65
N MET A 17 9.74 32.61 35.88
CA MET A 17 10.08 31.55 34.93
C MET A 17 9.11 31.65 33.74
N ALA A 18 9.58 32.23 32.64
CA ALA A 18 8.93 32.08 31.35
C ALA A 18 9.19 30.65 30.86
N SER A 19 8.21 29.76 31.06
CA SER A 19 8.19 28.44 30.44
C SER A 19 8.01 28.61 28.93
N THR A 20 9.09 28.46 28.19
CA THR A 20 9.07 28.34 26.73
C THR A 20 8.46 26.99 26.36
N THR A 21 7.17 26.96 26.04
CA THR A 21 6.56 25.83 25.36
C THR A 21 7.14 25.78 23.95
N THR A 22 8.17 24.96 23.74
CA THR A 22 8.51 24.49 22.41
C THR A 22 7.34 23.67 21.92
N ALA A 23 6.58 24.21 20.96
CA ALA A 23 5.62 23.42 20.19
C ALA A 23 6.41 22.35 19.45
N GLN A 24 6.46 21.14 20.00
CA GLN A 24 6.82 19.96 19.21
C GLN A 24 5.79 19.90 18.08
N ALA A 25 6.27 19.99 16.84
CA ALA A 25 5.46 19.59 15.70
C ALA A 25 5.01 18.15 16.00
N GLU A 26 3.70 17.94 16.19
CA GLU A 26 3.16 16.60 16.29
C GLU A 26 3.52 15.88 14.98
N ASP A 27 4.40 14.89 15.06
CA ASP A 27 4.68 14.02 13.93
C ASP A 27 3.33 13.43 13.47
N SER A 28 2.97 13.69 12.21
CA SER A 28 1.74 13.15 11.63
C SER A 28 1.68 11.63 11.81
N LEU A 29 0.59 11.12 12.38
CA LEU A 29 0.39 9.69 12.59
C LEU A 29 0.46 8.88 11.28
N ILE A 30 0.12 9.53 10.16
CA ILE A 30 0.25 8.98 8.82
C ILE A 30 1.39 9.71 8.11
N PRO A 31 2.51 9.02 7.78
CA PRO A 31 3.59 9.61 7.00
C PRO A 31 3.08 10.08 5.63
N ALA A 32 3.60 11.20 5.13
CA ALA A 32 3.13 11.83 3.88
C ALA A 32 3.21 10.92 2.63
N ASN A 33 4.09 9.91 2.64
CA ASN A 33 4.27 8.94 1.57
C ASN A 33 3.47 7.64 1.76
N MET A 34 2.62 7.55 2.79
CA MET A 34 1.79 6.39 3.06
C MET A 34 0.31 6.78 3.07
N VAL A 35 -0.53 5.78 2.85
CA VAL A 35 -1.98 5.89 2.89
C VAL A 35 -2.50 4.98 4.00
N TYR A 36 -3.44 5.49 4.80
CA TYR A 36 -4.18 4.70 5.77
C TYR A 36 -5.31 3.93 5.09
N ILE A 37 -5.39 2.63 5.35
CA ILE A 37 -6.48 1.76 4.91
C ILE A 37 -7.18 1.23 6.16
N GLY A 38 -8.38 1.74 6.41
CA GLY A 38 -9.19 1.42 7.58
C GLY A 38 -9.86 0.04 7.56
N TYR A 39 -10.57 -0.22 8.65
CA TYR A 39 -11.34 -1.44 8.85
C TYR A 39 -12.59 -1.43 7.95
N VAL A 40 -12.45 -2.03 6.77
CA VAL A 40 -13.53 -2.24 5.81
C VAL A 40 -13.36 -3.64 5.23
N PRO A 41 -14.37 -4.51 5.33
CA PRO A 41 -14.32 -5.81 4.67
C PRO A 41 -14.13 -5.63 3.16
N SER A 42 -13.31 -6.46 2.54
CA SER A 42 -13.09 -6.43 1.10
C SER A 42 -13.26 -7.81 0.50
N VAL A 43 -13.83 -7.84 -0.71
CA VAL A 43 -13.88 -9.06 -1.51
C VAL A 43 -12.52 -9.24 -2.19
N MET A 44 -11.82 -10.30 -1.82
CA MET A 44 -10.57 -10.74 -2.44
C MET A 44 -10.86 -11.82 -3.47
N GLY A 45 -10.16 -11.78 -4.60
CA GLY A 45 -10.33 -12.72 -5.70
C GLY A 45 -11.53 -12.44 -6.60
N LEU A 46 -11.83 -13.41 -7.46
CA LEU A 46 -12.78 -13.31 -8.56
C LEU A 46 -13.61 -14.61 -8.70
N ASP A 47 -14.94 -14.49 -8.67
CA ASP A 47 -15.88 -15.59 -9.01
C ASP A 47 -16.33 -15.54 -10.48
N LYS A 48 -16.31 -14.35 -11.09
CA LYS A 48 -16.80 -14.11 -12.45
C LYS A 48 -15.71 -14.43 -13.47
N GLU A 49 -16.09 -14.76 -14.71
CA GLU A 49 -15.12 -14.77 -15.80
C GLU A 49 -14.50 -13.37 -15.92
N ALA A 50 -13.17 -13.31 -16.02
CA ALA A 50 -12.45 -12.05 -16.21
C ALA A 50 -12.97 -11.33 -17.48
N PRO A 51 -13.00 -9.99 -17.51
CA PRO A 51 -13.36 -9.26 -18.72
C PRO A 51 -12.52 -9.74 -19.91
N ALA A 52 -13.14 -9.81 -21.09
CA ALA A 52 -12.42 -10.16 -22.30
C ALA A 52 -11.26 -9.17 -22.53
N THR A 53 -10.06 -9.70 -22.74
CA THR A 53 -8.87 -8.87 -23.05
C THR A 53 -9.07 -8.12 -24.35
N SER A 54 -8.46 -6.94 -24.50
CA SER A 54 -8.57 -6.09 -25.71
C SER A 54 -8.06 -6.72 -27.03
N GLY A 55 -7.61 -7.99 -27.01
CA GLY A 55 -7.12 -8.73 -28.17
C GLY A 55 -5.62 -8.55 -28.44
N ASN A 56 -4.95 -7.65 -27.73
CA ASN A 56 -3.51 -7.38 -27.85
C ASN A 56 -2.65 -8.19 -26.86
N ALA A 57 -3.03 -9.43 -26.59
CA ALA A 57 -2.15 -10.32 -25.83
C ALA A 57 -0.90 -10.59 -26.67
N SER A 58 0.28 -10.15 -26.21
CA SER A 58 1.51 -10.44 -26.95
C SER A 58 1.68 -11.96 -27.04
N ALA A 59 1.59 -12.48 -28.27
CA ALA A 59 1.78 -13.91 -28.55
C ALA A 59 3.10 -14.41 -27.96
N ALA A 60 4.13 -13.55 -27.87
CA ALA A 60 5.44 -13.86 -27.29
C ALA A 60 5.42 -14.20 -25.78
N TYR A 61 4.53 -13.59 -24.97
CA TYR A 61 4.41 -13.94 -23.54
C TYR A 61 3.73 -15.29 -23.36
N GLN A 62 2.63 -15.52 -24.09
CA GLN A 62 1.93 -16.81 -24.14
C GLN A 62 2.79 -17.93 -24.77
N GLN A 63 3.73 -17.59 -25.63
CA GLN A 63 4.62 -18.55 -26.31
C GLN A 63 5.85 -18.90 -25.46
N ARG A 64 6.33 -18.00 -24.57
CA ARG A 64 7.37 -18.31 -23.57
C ARG A 64 6.85 -19.15 -22.41
N ASN A 65 5.62 -18.88 -21.97
CA ASN A 65 4.92 -19.67 -20.96
C ASN A 65 3.87 -20.52 -21.69
N ARG A 66 4.22 -21.72 -22.19
CA ARG A 66 3.31 -22.70 -22.81
C ARG A 66 2.28 -23.28 -21.81
N THR A 67 1.71 -22.42 -20.99
CA THR A 67 0.85 -22.77 -19.88
C THR A 67 -0.56 -22.31 -20.27
N PRO A 68 -1.52 -23.22 -20.46
CA PRO A 68 -2.89 -22.88 -20.85
C PRO A 68 -3.49 -21.83 -19.91
N ALA A 69 -4.33 -20.93 -20.43
CA ALA A 69 -5.01 -19.89 -19.64
C ALA A 69 -5.75 -20.44 -18.41
N SER A 70 -6.23 -21.69 -18.47
CA SER A 70 -6.86 -22.43 -17.36
C SER A 70 -5.94 -22.73 -16.17
N THR A 71 -4.62 -22.51 -16.31
CA THR A 71 -3.65 -22.70 -15.23
C THR A 71 -3.57 -21.48 -14.31
N PHE A 72 -4.07 -20.33 -14.75
CA PHE A 72 -4.20 -19.09 -13.98
C PHE A 72 -5.55 -18.97 -13.27
N ASN A 73 -6.19 -20.11 -12.96
CA ASN A 73 -7.47 -20.14 -12.24
C ASN A 73 -7.25 -20.09 -10.72
N ASP A 74 -6.25 -19.34 -10.27
CA ASP A 74 -5.84 -19.15 -8.88
C ASP A 74 -6.27 -17.78 -8.33
N GLU A 75 -6.89 -16.93 -9.17
CA GLU A 75 -7.53 -15.67 -8.79
C GLU A 75 -8.85 -15.88 -8.03
N GLY A 76 -9.39 -17.10 -8.01
CA GLY A 76 -10.69 -17.43 -7.41
C GLY A 76 -10.64 -18.61 -6.42
N PRO A 77 -11.74 -18.88 -5.71
CA PRO A 77 -13.00 -18.12 -5.72
C PRO A 77 -12.87 -16.75 -5.02
N ALA A 78 -13.80 -15.84 -5.31
CA ALA A 78 -13.94 -14.62 -4.54
C ALA A 78 -14.41 -14.95 -3.12
N HIS A 79 -13.82 -14.29 -2.14
CA HIS A 79 -14.11 -14.53 -0.73
C HIS A 79 -13.93 -13.26 0.08
N MET A 80 -14.63 -13.20 1.23
CA MET A 80 -14.55 -12.07 2.14
C MET A 80 -13.27 -12.13 2.96
N VAL A 81 -12.56 -11.01 3.02
CA VAL A 81 -11.38 -10.83 3.86
C VAL A 81 -11.57 -9.64 4.81
N PHE A 82 -11.20 -9.86 6.06
CA PHE A 82 -11.18 -8.86 7.12
C PHE A 82 -9.73 -8.54 7.43
N LEU A 83 -9.36 -7.27 7.27
CA LEU A 83 -8.00 -6.79 7.53
C LEU A 83 -8.05 -5.75 8.65
N ASP A 84 -7.13 -5.90 9.60
CA ASP A 84 -6.80 -4.85 10.55
C ASP A 84 -6.31 -3.61 9.77
N PRO A 85 -6.47 -2.40 10.30
CA PRO A 85 -5.98 -1.22 9.62
C PRO A 85 -4.46 -1.23 9.47
N TYR A 86 -4.02 -0.74 8.33
CA TYR A 86 -2.60 -0.65 8.00
C TYR A 86 -2.32 0.60 7.19
N LEU A 87 -1.04 0.97 7.17
CA LEU A 87 -0.47 1.96 6.29
C LEU A 87 0.21 1.25 5.13
N ILE A 88 0.08 1.75 3.92
CA ILE A 88 0.80 1.25 2.75
C ILE A 88 1.39 2.41 1.96
N ASP A 89 2.59 2.21 1.40
CA ASP A 89 3.26 3.23 0.61
C ASP A 89 2.41 3.63 -0.61
N LYS A 90 2.28 4.95 -0.81
CA LYS A 90 1.54 5.54 -1.93
C LYS A 90 2.14 5.17 -3.28
N TYR A 91 3.47 5.00 -3.30
CA TYR A 91 4.30 4.79 -4.47
C TYR A 91 5.13 3.50 -4.30
N GLU A 92 5.57 2.93 -5.43
CA GLU A 92 6.64 1.95 -5.43
C GLU A 92 7.92 2.57 -4.82
N VAL A 93 8.82 1.75 -4.27
CA VAL A 93 10.11 2.25 -3.77
C VAL A 93 10.92 2.79 -4.93
N SER A 94 11.26 4.08 -4.90
CA SER A 94 12.04 4.72 -5.97
C SER A 94 13.54 4.40 -5.87
N ASN A 95 14.25 4.52 -7.00
CA ASN A 95 15.70 4.42 -7.03
C ASN A 95 16.37 5.45 -6.13
N GLN A 96 15.81 6.65 -5.97
CA GLN A 96 16.35 7.65 -5.04
C GLN A 96 16.33 7.13 -3.60
N ASN A 97 15.16 6.66 -3.14
CA ASN A 97 15.01 6.15 -1.77
C ASN A 97 15.88 4.91 -1.54
N TYR A 98 15.95 4.01 -2.54
CA TYR A 98 16.81 2.84 -2.48
C TYR A 98 18.30 3.20 -2.45
N ARG A 99 18.73 4.22 -3.21
CA ARG A 99 20.11 4.72 -3.21
C ARG A 99 20.52 5.25 -1.84
N ASP A 100 19.61 5.91 -1.12
CA ASP A 100 19.87 6.39 0.24
C ASP A 100 20.02 5.23 1.22
N PHE A 101 19.25 4.15 1.07
CA PHE A 101 19.46 2.89 1.78
C PHE A 101 20.82 2.24 1.48
N LEU A 102 21.23 2.15 0.21
CA LEU A 102 22.54 1.61 -0.18
C LEU A 102 23.68 2.40 0.47
N ARG A 103 23.58 3.74 0.46
CA ARG A 103 24.59 4.64 1.05
C ARG A 103 24.68 4.51 2.56
N SER A 104 23.55 4.36 3.25
CA SER A 104 23.50 4.34 4.72
C SER A 104 23.92 2.99 5.31
N THR A 105 23.70 1.90 4.58
CA THR A 105 23.91 0.53 5.08
C THR A 105 25.08 -0.20 4.44
N GLY A 106 25.54 0.24 3.25
CA GLY A 106 26.51 -0.51 2.46
C GLY A 106 25.94 -1.77 1.79
N TYR A 107 24.61 -1.90 1.72
CA TYR A 107 23.95 -3.02 1.05
C TYR A 107 24.35 -3.09 -0.44
N PRO A 108 24.43 -4.29 -1.04
CA PRO A 108 24.78 -4.41 -2.46
C PRO A 108 23.71 -3.82 -3.38
N ALA A 109 24.15 -3.24 -4.50
CA ALA A 109 23.25 -2.76 -5.53
C ALA A 109 22.47 -3.93 -6.18
N PRO A 110 21.20 -3.72 -6.56
CA PRO A 110 20.36 -4.76 -7.14
C PRO A 110 20.76 -5.04 -8.59
N ALA A 111 20.15 -6.06 -9.19
CA ALA A 111 20.31 -6.30 -10.62
C ALA A 111 19.80 -5.10 -11.43
N TYR A 112 20.41 -4.83 -12.59
CA TYR A 112 20.03 -3.74 -13.50
C TYR A 112 20.18 -2.31 -12.93
N TRP A 113 20.87 -2.13 -11.80
CA TRP A 113 21.10 -0.82 -11.18
C TRP A 113 21.77 0.22 -12.11
N ASP A 114 22.62 -0.27 -13.02
CA ASP A 114 23.34 0.58 -13.99
C ASP A 114 22.61 0.69 -15.34
N ASP A 115 21.40 0.13 -15.49
CA ASP A 115 20.62 0.27 -16.72
C ASP A 115 20.00 1.68 -16.80
N PRO A 116 20.40 2.53 -17.77
CA PRO A 116 19.94 3.91 -17.86
C PRO A 116 18.44 4.05 -18.12
N ARG A 117 17.76 2.97 -18.54
CA ARG A 117 16.30 2.97 -18.75
C ARG A 117 15.54 2.79 -17.44
N LEU A 118 16.18 2.28 -16.40
CA LEU A 118 15.52 1.78 -15.18
C LEU A 118 16.04 2.43 -13.89
N ASN A 119 17.07 3.28 -13.97
CA ASN A 119 17.81 3.75 -12.81
C ASN A 119 17.65 5.25 -12.48
N ARG A 120 16.69 5.94 -13.11
CA ARG A 120 16.42 7.36 -12.82
C ARG A 120 15.88 7.50 -11.39
N PRO A 121 16.19 8.60 -10.67
CA PRO A 121 15.84 8.76 -9.25
C PRO A 121 14.34 8.57 -8.92
N ASP A 122 13.48 9.00 -9.83
CA ASP A 122 12.02 8.98 -9.73
C ASP A 122 11.37 7.68 -10.23
N GLN A 123 12.12 6.80 -10.89
CA GLN A 123 11.66 5.48 -11.31
C GLN A 123 11.66 4.49 -10.14
N PRO A 124 10.82 3.44 -10.19
CA PRO A 124 10.86 2.37 -9.20
C PRO A 124 12.21 1.62 -9.28
N VAL A 125 12.72 1.21 -8.11
CA VAL A 125 13.83 0.26 -8.07
C VAL A 125 13.36 -1.09 -8.61
N VAL A 126 14.19 -1.70 -9.44
CA VAL A 126 13.96 -3.02 -10.02
C VAL A 126 15.14 -3.93 -9.75
N GLY A 127 14.98 -5.21 -10.10
CA GLY A 127 16.07 -6.17 -10.00
C GLY A 127 16.40 -6.57 -8.56
N VAL A 128 15.40 -6.47 -7.69
CA VAL A 128 15.49 -6.81 -6.26
C VAL A 128 14.89 -8.20 -6.01
N SER A 129 15.56 -8.98 -5.18
CA SER A 129 14.98 -10.23 -4.65
C SER A 129 13.91 -9.91 -3.60
N TRP A 130 13.13 -10.92 -3.22
CA TRP A 130 12.18 -10.79 -2.11
C TRP A 130 12.90 -10.44 -0.79
N TYR A 131 14.10 -10.98 -0.59
CA TYR A 131 14.91 -10.70 0.59
C TYR A 131 15.43 -9.26 0.63
N ASP A 132 15.82 -8.71 -0.52
CA ASP A 132 16.24 -7.30 -0.63
C ASP A 132 15.07 -6.36 -0.32
N ALA A 133 13.90 -6.66 -0.90
CA ALA A 133 12.67 -5.91 -0.68
C ALA A 133 12.24 -5.93 0.80
N LYS A 134 12.26 -7.12 1.42
CA LYS A 134 11.99 -7.29 2.85
C LYS A 134 12.98 -6.51 3.71
N THR A 135 14.28 -6.65 3.45
CA THR A 135 15.34 -5.99 4.22
C THR A 135 15.22 -4.47 4.15
N TYR A 136 14.91 -3.92 2.97
CA TYR A 136 14.67 -2.49 2.81
C TYR A 136 13.45 -2.03 3.64
N CYS A 137 12.33 -2.76 3.59
CA CYS A 137 11.17 -2.38 4.39
C CYS A 137 11.47 -2.44 5.90
N GLU A 138 12.20 -3.46 6.36
CA GLU A 138 12.62 -3.59 7.76
C GLU A 138 13.56 -2.46 8.20
N TYR A 139 14.47 -2.01 7.33
CA TYR A 139 15.32 -0.84 7.56
C TYR A 139 14.50 0.43 7.89
N LEU A 140 13.31 0.57 7.30
CA LEU A 140 12.39 1.68 7.57
C LEU A 140 11.39 1.39 8.70
N SER A 141 11.56 0.31 9.47
CA SER A 141 10.59 -0.16 10.46
C SER A 141 9.18 -0.39 9.85
N LYS A 142 9.18 -0.89 8.61
CA LYS A 142 8.01 -1.33 7.83
C LYS A 142 8.13 -2.85 7.56
N ARG A 143 7.27 -3.36 6.70
CA ARG A 143 7.26 -4.74 6.18
C ARG A 143 6.77 -4.74 4.73
N LEU A 144 6.86 -5.88 4.06
CA LEU A 144 6.09 -6.07 2.81
C LEU A 144 4.59 -6.16 3.16
N PRO A 145 3.70 -5.67 2.28
CA PRO A 145 2.26 -5.91 2.42
C PRO A 145 1.96 -7.41 2.29
N THR A 146 0.87 -7.87 2.91
CA THR A 146 0.31 -9.17 2.52
C THR A 146 -0.33 -9.08 1.14
N GLU A 147 -0.56 -10.23 0.50
CA GLU A 147 -1.28 -10.29 -0.77
C GLU A 147 -2.67 -9.65 -0.64
N ALA A 148 -3.36 -9.91 0.48
CA ALA A 148 -4.69 -9.39 0.75
C ALA A 148 -4.69 -7.87 0.99
N GLU A 149 -3.70 -7.36 1.72
CA GLU A 149 -3.52 -5.93 1.89
C GLU A 149 -3.28 -5.25 0.54
N TRP A 150 -2.35 -5.78 -0.26
CA TRP A 150 -2.05 -5.23 -1.58
C TRP A 150 -3.30 -5.18 -2.48
N GLU A 151 -4.06 -6.28 -2.52
CA GLU A 151 -5.26 -6.37 -3.36
C GLU A 151 -6.36 -5.42 -2.90
N LYS A 152 -6.61 -5.30 -1.58
CA LYS A 152 -7.56 -4.31 -1.05
C LYS A 152 -7.13 -2.90 -1.41
N ALA A 153 -5.84 -2.56 -1.26
CA ALA A 153 -5.30 -1.25 -1.57
C ALA A 153 -5.44 -0.89 -3.07
N ALA A 154 -5.34 -1.88 -3.95
CA ALA A 154 -5.57 -1.72 -5.38
C ALA A 154 -7.06 -1.55 -5.71
N ARG A 155 -7.92 -2.45 -5.23
CA ARG A 155 -9.33 -2.58 -5.69
C ARG A 155 -10.29 -1.59 -5.05
N GLY A 156 -9.98 -1.09 -3.85
CA GLY A 156 -10.96 -0.39 -3.05
C GLY A 156 -12.04 -1.32 -2.46
N PRO A 157 -12.98 -0.77 -1.66
CA PRO A 157 -14.00 -1.55 -0.96
C PRO A 157 -15.02 -2.21 -1.91
N HIS A 158 -15.14 -1.72 -3.15
CA HIS A 158 -16.08 -2.22 -4.15
C HIS A 158 -15.55 -3.38 -5.00
N GLY A 159 -14.28 -3.78 -4.83
CA GLY A 159 -13.71 -4.91 -5.56
C GLY A 159 -13.51 -4.65 -7.06
N ASN A 160 -13.01 -3.47 -7.42
CA ASN A 160 -12.80 -3.09 -8.83
C ASN A 160 -11.80 -4.02 -9.55
N PHE A 161 -12.00 -4.31 -10.84
CA PHE A 161 -11.04 -5.12 -11.62
C PHE A 161 -9.67 -4.45 -11.77
N TYR A 162 -9.66 -3.15 -12.00
CA TYR A 162 -8.47 -2.32 -12.09
C TYR A 162 -8.50 -1.27 -10.97
N PRO A 163 -7.35 -0.66 -10.62
CA PRO A 163 -7.30 0.32 -9.54
C PRO A 163 -8.28 1.49 -9.70
N TRP A 164 -8.50 1.89 -10.96
CA TRP A 164 -9.36 3.01 -11.36
C TRP A 164 -10.81 2.63 -11.66
N GLY A 165 -11.18 1.34 -11.68
CA GLY A 165 -12.54 0.92 -12.02
C GLY A 165 -12.61 -0.44 -12.71
N ASN A 166 -13.76 -0.73 -13.34
CA ASN A 166 -14.01 -2.01 -13.98
C ASN A 166 -13.75 -2.00 -15.49
N ASP A 167 -13.68 -0.82 -16.10
CA ASP A 167 -13.40 -0.66 -17.52
C ASP A 167 -11.89 -0.54 -17.74
N PHE A 168 -11.39 -1.36 -18.66
CA PHE A 168 -9.98 -1.31 -19.05
C PHE A 168 -9.70 -0.01 -19.80
N ASP A 169 -8.62 0.66 -19.43
CA ASP A 169 -8.13 1.87 -20.08
C ASP A 169 -6.60 1.82 -20.19
N PRO A 170 -6.04 1.67 -21.41
CA PRO A 170 -4.59 1.55 -21.59
C PRO A 170 -3.83 2.85 -21.30
N ALA A 171 -4.51 4.01 -21.23
CA ALA A 171 -3.87 5.28 -20.91
C ALA A 171 -3.52 5.44 -19.42
N ARG A 172 -4.00 4.51 -18.57
CA ARG A 172 -3.90 4.59 -17.11
C ARG A 172 -2.81 3.71 -16.48
N ALA A 173 -2.04 2.99 -17.29
CA ALA A 173 -0.96 2.13 -16.81
C ALA A 173 0.19 2.02 -17.81
N ASN A 174 1.38 1.66 -17.31
CA ASN A 174 2.53 1.28 -18.14
C ASN A 174 2.63 -0.26 -18.23
N PHE A 175 2.42 -0.84 -19.40
CA PHE A 175 2.41 -2.29 -19.61
C PHE A 175 2.72 -2.63 -21.07
N GLY A 176 2.91 -3.93 -21.37
CA GLY A 176 2.97 -4.43 -22.74
C GLY A 176 4.06 -3.83 -23.62
N LYS A 177 5.08 -3.21 -23.02
CA LYS A 177 6.13 -2.39 -23.68
C LYS A 177 5.59 -1.17 -24.41
N THR A 178 4.47 -0.59 -23.96
CA THR A 178 4.00 0.73 -24.44
C THR A 178 5.10 1.78 -24.27
N HIS A 179 5.90 1.66 -23.21
CA HIS A 179 7.19 2.33 -23.06
C HIS A 179 8.29 1.26 -22.89
N GLU A 180 9.48 1.47 -23.46
CA GLU A 180 10.61 0.55 -23.30
C GLU A 180 11.38 0.72 -21.98
N ALA A 181 10.69 1.19 -20.93
CA ALA A 181 11.24 1.54 -19.63
C ALA A 181 10.14 1.57 -18.55
N THR A 182 10.55 1.58 -17.29
CA THR A 182 9.68 1.98 -16.17
C THR A 182 9.37 3.48 -16.26
N MET A 183 8.24 3.89 -15.71
CA MET A 183 7.83 5.29 -15.60
C MET A 183 8.06 5.80 -14.17
N PRO A 184 8.09 7.12 -13.93
CA PRO A 184 8.17 7.68 -12.59
C PRO A 184 7.10 7.09 -11.67
N VAL A 185 7.43 6.87 -10.40
CA VAL A 185 6.54 6.18 -9.44
C VAL A 185 5.21 6.92 -9.21
N ASP A 186 5.14 8.21 -9.54
CA ASP A 186 3.97 9.08 -9.43
C ASP A 186 3.24 9.34 -10.76
N SER A 187 3.63 8.64 -11.82
CA SER A 187 2.95 8.70 -13.13
C SER A 187 1.51 8.17 -13.08
N TYR A 188 0.79 8.34 -14.19
CA TYR A 188 -0.59 7.85 -14.40
C TYR A 188 -1.59 8.29 -13.33
N TRP A 189 -1.79 9.61 -13.20
CA TRP A 189 -2.69 10.18 -12.20
C TRP A 189 -4.16 9.72 -12.34
N GLU A 190 -4.62 9.38 -13.55
CA GLU A 190 -5.96 8.80 -13.79
C GLU A 190 -6.05 7.30 -13.46
N GLY A 191 -4.90 6.65 -13.25
CA GLY A 191 -4.75 5.25 -12.85
C GLY A 191 -4.64 5.05 -11.34
N ILE A 192 -4.77 6.11 -10.55
CA ILE A 192 -4.69 6.06 -9.08
C ILE A 192 -5.81 5.18 -8.52
N SER A 193 -5.47 4.34 -7.54
CA SER A 193 -6.42 3.44 -6.88
C SER A 193 -7.48 4.20 -6.08
N TYR A 194 -8.55 3.49 -5.67
CA TYR A 194 -9.52 4.06 -4.74
C TYR A 194 -8.84 4.73 -3.55
N TYR A 195 -7.85 4.12 -2.89
CA TYR A 195 -7.21 4.71 -1.71
C TYR A 195 -6.14 5.77 -2.03
N GLY A 196 -5.83 6.04 -3.29
CA GLY A 196 -4.84 7.06 -3.66
C GLY A 196 -3.45 6.52 -4.00
N LEU A 197 -3.31 5.20 -4.20
CA LEU A 197 -2.04 4.57 -4.54
C LEU A 197 -1.80 4.65 -6.05
N HIS A 198 -0.56 4.98 -6.44
CA HIS A 198 -0.14 5.03 -7.84
C HIS A 198 0.40 3.68 -8.30
N ASN A 199 0.30 3.43 -9.61
CA ASN A 199 0.91 2.28 -10.30
C ASN A 199 0.59 0.92 -9.66
N MET A 200 -0.59 0.76 -9.05
CA MET A 200 -1.06 -0.54 -8.57
C MET A 200 -1.35 -1.52 -9.73
N ALA A 201 -1.36 -1.03 -10.98
CA ALA A 201 -1.40 -1.83 -12.18
C ALA A 201 -0.32 -1.37 -13.16
N GLY A 202 0.56 -2.29 -13.56
CA GLY A 202 1.67 -2.04 -14.47
C GLY A 202 2.89 -1.48 -13.76
N ASN A 203 3.75 -0.81 -14.54
CA ASN A 203 5.06 -0.30 -14.15
C ASN A 203 6.01 -1.40 -13.64
N VAL A 204 5.93 -1.87 -12.40
CA VAL A 204 6.67 -3.05 -11.94
C VAL A 204 5.76 -4.04 -11.21
N PHE A 205 6.06 -5.33 -11.35
CA PHE A 205 5.51 -6.32 -10.44
C PHE A 205 6.00 -6.00 -9.04
N GLU A 206 5.17 -6.24 -8.05
CA GLU A 206 5.49 -5.93 -6.65
C GLU A 206 5.53 -7.20 -5.81
N TRP A 207 6.65 -7.38 -5.10
CA TRP A 207 6.75 -8.41 -4.06
C TRP A 207 5.76 -8.15 -2.93
N VAL A 208 5.06 -9.19 -2.50
CA VAL A 208 4.27 -9.22 -1.27
C VAL A 208 4.82 -10.26 -0.30
N SER A 209 4.34 -10.28 0.93
CA SER A 209 4.87 -11.13 2.00
C SER A 209 4.64 -12.62 1.77
N ASP A 210 3.57 -12.97 1.06
CA ASP A 210 2.94 -14.28 1.12
C ASP A 210 3.71 -15.33 0.32
N TRP A 211 3.74 -16.55 0.85
CA TRP A 211 4.09 -17.71 0.05
C TRP A 211 2.98 -17.98 -0.97
N TYR A 212 3.34 -18.35 -2.19
CA TYR A 212 2.36 -18.64 -3.23
C TYR A 212 1.84 -20.06 -3.10
N ASP A 213 0.51 -20.19 -3.09
CA ASP A 213 -0.21 -21.45 -3.24
C ASP A 213 -1.40 -21.19 -4.18
N PRO A 214 -1.46 -21.88 -5.34
CA PRO A 214 -2.55 -21.71 -6.31
C PRO A 214 -3.91 -22.17 -5.76
N LYS A 215 -3.93 -22.97 -4.70
CA LYS A 215 -5.16 -23.45 -4.04
C LYS A 215 -5.50 -22.69 -2.76
N PHE A 216 -4.77 -21.62 -2.44
CA PHE A 216 -4.97 -20.90 -1.17
C PHE A 216 -6.39 -20.35 -1.03
N TYR A 217 -6.93 -19.73 -2.09
CA TYR A 217 -8.25 -19.11 -2.08
C TYR A 217 -9.41 -20.13 -1.99
N GLY A 218 -9.19 -21.37 -2.45
CA GLY A 218 -10.21 -22.43 -2.40
C GLY A 218 -10.50 -22.97 -0.99
N ARG A 219 -9.80 -22.48 0.03
CA ARG A 219 -10.02 -22.85 1.43
C ARG A 219 -11.09 -21.92 2.01
N LEU A 220 -12.34 -22.34 1.86
CA LEU A 220 -13.52 -21.51 2.17
C LEU A 220 -13.74 -21.34 3.68
N GLU A 221 -13.18 -20.26 4.23
CA GLU A 221 -13.61 -19.60 5.47
C GLU A 221 -13.37 -18.08 5.32
N PRO A 222 -14.17 -17.21 5.95
CA PRO A 222 -13.82 -15.79 6.01
C PRO A 222 -12.41 -15.63 6.60
N MET A 223 -11.51 -15.00 5.86
CA MET A 223 -10.12 -14.90 6.28
C MET A 223 -9.90 -13.59 7.05
N VAL A 224 -9.41 -13.71 8.27
CA VAL A 224 -8.99 -12.57 9.09
C VAL A 224 -7.47 -12.45 9.00
N ASN A 225 -6.98 -11.32 8.48
CA ASN A 225 -5.55 -11.04 8.28
C ASN A 225 -4.77 -12.20 7.61
N PRO A 226 -5.21 -12.71 6.44
CA PRO A 226 -4.49 -13.79 5.77
C PRO A 226 -3.07 -13.36 5.40
N THR A 227 -2.13 -14.29 5.59
CA THR A 227 -0.69 -14.14 5.32
C THR A 227 -0.16 -15.21 4.36
N GLY A 228 -1.08 -15.84 3.62
CA GLY A 228 -0.79 -17.00 2.77
C GLY A 228 -0.57 -18.28 3.60
N PRO A 229 -0.06 -19.35 2.99
CA PRO A 229 0.30 -20.57 3.69
C PRO A 229 1.52 -20.33 4.60
N ALA A 230 1.49 -20.91 5.80
CA ALA A 230 2.56 -20.75 6.80
C ALA A 230 3.94 -21.28 6.34
N LYS A 231 3.96 -22.18 5.36
CA LYS A 231 5.16 -22.77 4.78
C LYS A 231 5.07 -22.73 3.25
N PRO A 232 6.21 -22.65 2.55
CA PRO A 232 6.21 -22.68 1.11
C PRO A 232 5.65 -24.02 0.60
N VAL A 233 4.89 -23.92 -0.48
CA VAL A 233 4.39 -25.08 -1.21
C VAL A 233 5.30 -25.30 -2.41
N TRP A 234 5.67 -26.54 -2.66
CA TRP A 234 6.52 -26.92 -3.79
C TRP A 234 5.67 -26.94 -5.06
N ILE A 235 5.85 -25.92 -5.90
CA ILE A 235 5.15 -25.79 -7.18
C ILE A 235 6.13 -25.81 -8.35
N GLY A 236 5.68 -26.34 -9.50
CA GLY A 236 6.44 -26.37 -10.74
C GLY A 236 6.54 -25.02 -11.45
N GLY A 237 7.32 -24.97 -12.53
CA GLY A 237 7.44 -23.79 -13.38
C GLY A 237 6.13 -23.33 -14.06
N THR A 238 5.10 -24.18 -14.07
CA THR A 238 3.77 -23.91 -14.61
C THR A 238 2.78 -23.41 -13.57
N GLY A 239 3.14 -23.30 -12.29
CA GLY A 239 2.20 -22.98 -11.21
C GLY A 239 1.31 -24.15 -10.80
N THR A 240 1.50 -25.34 -11.39
CA THR A 240 0.82 -26.58 -11.01
C THR A 240 1.71 -27.41 -10.08
N TYR A 241 1.09 -28.23 -9.23
CA TYR A 241 1.79 -29.27 -8.47
C TYR A 241 2.35 -30.30 -9.47
N VAL A 242 3.67 -30.47 -9.51
CA VAL A 242 4.35 -31.44 -10.40
C VAL A 242 5.54 -32.09 -9.70
N ASP A 243 5.88 -33.30 -10.13
CA ASP A 243 6.95 -34.12 -9.56
C ASP A 243 8.37 -33.66 -9.97
N PHE A 244 9.16 -33.32 -8.94
CA PHE A 244 10.62 -33.41 -8.76
C PHE A 244 11.66 -32.58 -9.57
N LEU A 245 11.37 -31.87 -10.67
CA LEU A 245 12.45 -31.19 -11.44
C LEU A 245 12.33 -29.67 -11.67
N THR A 246 11.20 -29.03 -11.36
CA THR A 246 11.04 -27.56 -11.41
C THR A 246 10.48 -27.01 -10.10
N LEU A 247 10.77 -27.69 -9.00
CA LEU A 247 10.22 -27.43 -7.68
C LEU A 247 11.01 -26.32 -6.99
N GLY A 248 10.30 -25.35 -6.41
CA GLY A 248 10.91 -24.37 -5.52
C GLY A 248 9.88 -23.61 -4.70
N GLU A 249 10.34 -23.02 -3.61
CA GLU A 249 9.57 -22.08 -2.81
C GLU A 249 9.28 -20.83 -3.66
N LYS A 250 8.02 -20.41 -3.75
CA LYS A 250 7.64 -19.23 -4.52
C LYS A 250 6.92 -18.23 -3.65
N ARG A 251 7.29 -16.96 -3.78
CA ARG A 251 6.57 -15.83 -3.18
C ARG A 251 5.64 -15.21 -4.22
N VAL A 252 4.54 -14.65 -3.73
CA VAL A 252 3.56 -13.97 -4.56
C VAL A 252 4.15 -12.64 -5.08
N ILE A 253 3.82 -12.29 -6.32
CA ILE A 253 4.00 -10.94 -6.88
C ILE A 253 2.69 -10.45 -7.51
N ARG A 254 2.41 -9.15 -7.44
CA ARG A 254 1.15 -8.53 -7.89
C ARG A 254 1.38 -7.33 -8.82
N GLY A 255 0.33 -6.85 -9.47
CA GLY A 255 0.31 -5.59 -10.22
C GLY A 255 0.61 -5.66 -11.72
N GLY A 256 1.35 -6.66 -12.21
CA GLY A 256 1.83 -6.64 -13.58
C GLY A 256 3.06 -5.72 -13.72
N SER A 257 3.60 -5.57 -14.92
CA SER A 257 4.77 -4.70 -15.14
C SER A 257 4.77 -4.08 -16.53
N TRP A 258 5.67 -3.15 -16.77
CA TRP A 258 5.83 -2.45 -18.04
C TRP A 258 6.07 -3.39 -19.24
N ILE A 259 6.62 -4.59 -19.02
CA ILE A 259 6.78 -5.62 -20.07
C ILE A 259 5.64 -6.64 -20.12
N ALA A 260 4.85 -6.75 -19.06
CA ALA A 260 3.84 -7.78 -18.91
C ALA A 260 2.58 -7.43 -19.73
N PRO A 261 1.85 -8.43 -20.23
CA PRO A 261 0.64 -8.18 -20.99
C PRO A 261 -0.50 -7.62 -20.12
N GLU A 262 -1.50 -7.04 -20.77
CA GLU A 262 -2.73 -6.50 -20.17
C GLU A 262 -3.38 -7.44 -19.16
N THR A 263 -3.37 -8.76 -19.41
CA THR A 263 -3.99 -9.75 -18.51
C THR A 263 -3.44 -9.70 -17.09
N THR A 264 -2.23 -9.20 -16.90
CA THR A 264 -1.57 -9.11 -15.59
C THR A 264 -1.94 -7.85 -14.80
N LEU A 265 -2.64 -6.90 -15.43
CA LEU A 265 -3.02 -5.62 -14.83
C LEU A 265 -4.26 -5.69 -13.94
N ARG A 266 -5.01 -6.79 -14.00
CA ARG A 266 -6.13 -6.99 -13.07
C ARG A 266 -5.58 -7.00 -11.66
N ALA A 267 -6.24 -6.28 -10.77
CA ALA A 267 -5.87 -6.23 -9.37
C ALA A 267 -5.98 -7.61 -8.70
N THR A 268 -6.74 -8.56 -9.24
CA THR A 268 -6.82 -9.96 -8.78
C THR A 268 -5.71 -10.86 -9.33
N HIS A 269 -5.01 -10.46 -10.40
CA HIS A 269 -4.05 -11.34 -11.08
C HIS A 269 -2.87 -11.67 -10.17
N ARG A 270 -2.73 -12.96 -9.87
CA ARG A 270 -1.67 -13.47 -9.02
C ARG A 270 -0.57 -14.03 -9.89
N PHE A 271 0.67 -13.69 -9.54
CA PHE A 271 1.82 -14.34 -10.13
C PHE A 271 2.81 -14.68 -9.01
N TRP A 272 3.89 -15.34 -9.37
CA TRP A 272 4.85 -15.83 -8.40
C TRP A 272 6.25 -15.86 -8.96
N ASN A 273 7.22 -15.83 -8.06
CA ASN A 273 8.61 -16.07 -8.42
C ASN A 273 9.40 -16.64 -7.24
N HIS A 274 10.55 -17.26 -7.53
CA HIS A 274 11.44 -17.75 -6.48
C HIS A 274 11.97 -16.57 -5.66
N PRO A 275 12.02 -16.62 -4.31
CA PRO A 275 12.35 -15.46 -3.48
C PRO A 275 13.75 -14.90 -3.73
N SER A 276 14.72 -15.75 -4.07
CA SER A 276 16.08 -15.33 -4.43
C SER A 276 16.22 -14.82 -5.86
N ASN A 277 15.18 -14.96 -6.70
CA ASN A 277 15.26 -14.54 -8.09
C ASN A 277 14.99 -13.04 -8.19
N ASN A 278 16.04 -12.29 -8.51
CA ASN A 278 16.02 -10.85 -8.72
C ASN A 278 15.96 -10.48 -10.23
N SER A 279 15.83 -11.47 -11.12
CA SER A 279 15.97 -11.32 -12.57
C SER A 279 14.68 -11.64 -13.33
N TYR A 280 13.50 -11.47 -12.70
CA TYR A 280 12.22 -11.57 -13.41
C TYR A 280 12.09 -10.39 -14.37
N GLY A 281 12.73 -10.52 -15.53
CA GLY A 281 12.89 -9.53 -16.59
C GLY A 281 12.58 -8.10 -16.17
N VAL A 282 13.58 -7.35 -15.70
CA VAL A 282 13.61 -5.87 -15.60
C VAL A 282 12.40 -5.13 -14.97
N GLY A 283 11.42 -5.81 -14.41
CA GLY A 283 10.12 -5.25 -14.05
C GLY A 283 9.58 -5.83 -12.76
N LEU A 284 10.47 -6.11 -11.79
CA LEU A 284 10.12 -6.59 -10.46
C LEU A 284 10.73 -5.67 -9.41
N GLY A 285 9.87 -5.01 -8.65
CA GLY A 285 10.15 -4.12 -7.53
C GLY A 285 9.23 -4.43 -6.36
N PHE A 286 8.86 -3.41 -5.59
CA PHE A 286 8.04 -3.55 -4.39
C PHE A 286 7.59 -2.20 -3.82
N ARG A 287 6.65 -2.26 -2.87
CA ARG A 287 6.30 -1.18 -1.95
C ARG A 287 6.22 -1.73 -0.53
N CYS A 288 6.31 -0.86 0.49
CA CYS A 288 6.21 -1.29 1.87
C CYS A 288 4.84 -0.99 2.48
N ALA A 289 4.53 -1.71 3.56
CA ALA A 289 3.38 -1.50 4.43
C ALA A 289 3.80 -1.50 5.90
N LYS A 290 2.93 -1.02 6.77
CA LYS A 290 3.14 -0.96 8.22
C LYS A 290 1.80 -1.14 8.92
N THR A 291 1.77 -1.83 10.06
CA THR A 291 0.57 -1.84 10.91
C THR A 291 0.22 -0.41 11.31
N ALA A 292 -1.06 -0.04 11.23
CA ALA A 292 -1.49 1.30 11.61
C ALA A 292 -1.32 1.50 13.12
N PRO A 293 -0.82 2.66 13.57
CA PRO A 293 -0.85 3.01 14.98
C PRO A 293 -2.29 3.00 15.51
N PRO A 294 -2.56 2.37 16.68
CA PRO A 294 -3.91 2.33 17.26
C PRO A 294 -4.48 3.71 17.57
N GLU A 295 -3.61 4.72 17.71
CA GLU A 295 -3.97 6.12 17.90
C GLU A 295 -4.82 6.67 16.75
N ILE A 296 -4.62 6.20 15.51
CA ILE A 296 -5.40 6.64 14.35
C ILE A 296 -6.88 6.27 14.56
N GLU A 297 -7.16 5.00 14.83
CA GLU A 297 -8.52 4.55 15.08
C GLU A 297 -9.15 5.22 16.29
N LEU A 298 -8.37 5.40 17.36
CA LEU A 298 -8.85 6.05 18.57
C LEU A 298 -9.30 7.49 18.27
N GLN A 299 -8.51 8.24 17.50
CA GLN A 299 -8.86 9.61 17.11
C GLN A 299 -10.08 9.67 16.19
N ILE A 300 -10.21 8.74 15.25
CA ILE A 300 -11.41 8.62 14.39
C ILE A 300 -12.66 8.33 15.24
N LYS A 301 -12.58 7.35 16.15
CA LYS A 301 -13.68 6.99 17.06
C LYS A 301 -14.06 8.16 17.97
N GLN A 302 -13.07 8.86 18.54
CA GLN A 302 -13.29 10.06 19.35
C GLN A 302 -13.94 11.19 18.54
N ALA A 303 -13.50 11.41 17.30
CA ALA A 303 -14.10 12.38 16.38
C ALA A 303 -15.57 12.04 16.12
N HIS A 304 -15.88 10.77 15.85
CA HIS A 304 -17.24 10.30 15.63
C HIS A 304 -18.14 10.49 16.87
N THR A 305 -17.69 10.04 18.05
CA THR A 305 -18.44 10.24 19.29
C THR A 305 -18.66 11.72 19.61
N MET A 306 -17.62 12.55 19.46
CA MET A 306 -17.74 14.00 19.68
C MET A 306 -18.72 14.64 18.69
N ALA A 307 -18.70 14.22 17.42
CA ALA A 307 -19.64 14.69 16.42
C ALA A 307 -21.08 14.35 16.80
N LEU A 308 -21.35 13.12 17.22
CA LEU A 308 -22.68 12.68 17.67
C LEU A 308 -23.19 13.44 18.91
N VAL A 309 -22.31 13.73 19.89
CA VAL A 309 -22.70 14.46 21.11
C VAL A 309 -23.01 15.93 20.79
N GLU A 310 -22.24 16.52 19.88
CA GLU A 310 -22.29 17.96 19.62
C GLU A 310 -23.20 18.34 18.44
N MET A 311 -23.72 17.39 17.66
CA MET A 311 -24.54 17.66 16.47
C MET A 311 -25.93 18.26 16.75
N GLY A 312 -26.37 18.25 18.00
CA GLY A 312 -27.62 18.88 18.45
C GLY A 312 -27.43 20.27 19.08
N ARG A 313 -26.19 20.75 19.19
CA ARG A 313 -25.91 22.06 19.80
C ARG A 313 -26.08 23.19 18.80
N GLU A 314 -26.22 24.42 19.30
CA GLU A 314 -26.38 25.58 18.43
C GLU A 314 -25.23 25.70 17.42
N ASN A 315 -25.57 25.84 16.14
CA ASN A 315 -24.65 25.96 14.99
C ASN A 315 -23.71 24.77 14.70
N ASN A 316 -23.70 23.70 15.51
CA ASN A 316 -22.93 22.46 15.30
C ASN A 316 -21.42 22.67 15.05
N VAL A 317 -20.82 23.73 15.61
CA VAL A 317 -19.42 24.09 15.33
C VAL A 317 -18.46 23.01 15.81
N ALA A 318 -18.61 22.55 17.06
CA ALA A 318 -17.77 21.51 17.64
C ALA A 318 -17.91 20.17 16.89
N ALA A 319 -19.14 19.82 16.47
CA ALA A 319 -19.38 18.63 15.65
C ALA A 319 -18.65 18.70 14.30
N ARG A 320 -18.71 19.86 13.61
CA ARG A 320 -18.00 20.07 12.33
C ARG A 320 -16.49 19.98 12.49
N GLN A 321 -15.94 20.55 13.56
CA GLN A 321 -14.51 20.45 13.85
C GLN A 321 -14.10 19.01 14.17
N ALA A 322 -14.90 18.26 14.92
CA ALA A 322 -14.66 16.85 15.20
C ALA A 322 -14.65 16.02 13.91
N ILE A 323 -15.67 16.19 13.06
CA ILE A 323 -15.75 15.56 11.74
C ILE A 323 -14.51 15.89 10.89
N ALA A 324 -14.12 17.17 10.82
CA ALA A 324 -12.95 17.58 10.05
C ALA A 324 -11.65 16.93 10.54
N ARG A 325 -11.48 16.76 11.86
CA ARG A 325 -10.31 16.06 12.43
C ARG A 325 -10.31 14.57 12.06
N GLY A 326 -11.45 13.88 12.18
CA GLY A 326 -11.53 12.46 11.81
C GLY A 326 -11.30 12.23 10.31
N LEU A 327 -11.91 13.07 9.46
CA LEU A 327 -11.73 13.00 8.01
C LEU A 327 -10.33 13.44 7.53
N ALA A 328 -9.53 14.09 8.38
CA ALA A 328 -8.13 14.34 8.07
C ALA A 328 -7.28 13.05 8.18
N LEU A 329 -7.71 12.07 8.97
CA LEU A 329 -7.06 10.77 9.14
C LEU A 329 -7.58 9.75 8.13
N ASP A 330 -8.91 9.62 8.04
CA ASP A 330 -9.58 8.81 7.04
C ASP A 330 -10.58 9.67 6.26
N PRO A 331 -10.18 10.23 5.11
CA PRO A 331 -11.06 11.08 4.29
C PRO A 331 -12.31 10.37 3.76
N ARG A 332 -12.39 9.04 3.89
CA ARG A 332 -13.46 8.20 3.35
C ARG A 332 -14.23 7.45 4.42
N ASP A 333 -14.05 7.79 5.69
CA ASP A 333 -14.80 7.22 6.80
C ASP A 333 -16.31 7.44 6.60
N ALA A 334 -17.05 6.33 6.43
CA ALA A 334 -18.45 6.37 6.05
C ALA A 334 -19.33 7.06 7.10
N ASP A 335 -19.08 6.78 8.37
CA ASP A 335 -19.88 7.29 9.50
C ASP A 335 -19.68 8.80 9.65
N LEU A 336 -18.44 9.29 9.59
CA LEU A 336 -18.14 10.73 9.63
C LEU A 336 -18.69 11.49 8.42
N LEU A 337 -18.66 10.87 7.23
CA LEU A 337 -19.26 11.43 6.02
C LEU A 337 -20.80 11.51 6.13
N GLU A 338 -21.43 10.50 6.72
CA GLU A 338 -22.87 10.50 7.00
C GLU A 338 -23.24 11.60 7.99
N LEU A 339 -22.51 11.72 9.11
CA LEU A 339 -22.73 12.79 10.09
C LEU A 339 -22.55 14.18 9.47
N ARG A 340 -21.56 14.36 8.59
CA ARG A 340 -21.38 15.61 7.83
C ARG A 340 -22.60 15.94 6.99
N SER A 341 -23.11 14.95 6.25
CA SER A 341 -24.31 15.08 5.41
C SER A 341 -25.53 15.45 6.23
N LEU A 342 -25.76 14.80 7.39
CA LEU A 342 -26.88 15.13 8.28
C LEU A 342 -26.82 16.57 8.78
N ILE A 343 -25.63 17.04 9.20
CA ILE A 343 -25.42 18.44 9.65
C ILE A 343 -25.65 19.44 8.51
N GLU A 344 -25.31 19.10 7.27
CA GLU A 344 -25.54 19.95 6.10
C GLU A 344 -27.01 19.98 5.69
N GLN A 345 -27.71 18.86 5.76
CA GLN A 345 -29.14 18.76 5.47
C GLN A 345 -29.99 19.50 6.51
N ALA A 346 -29.64 19.42 7.80
CA ALA A 346 -30.33 20.15 8.86
C ALA A 346 -30.22 21.69 8.73
N LYS A 347 -29.32 22.20 7.87
CA LYS A 347 -29.22 23.62 7.54
C LYS A 347 -30.02 24.05 6.32
N LYS A 348 -30.58 23.12 5.55
CA LYS A 348 -31.47 23.48 4.44
C LYS A 348 -32.83 23.87 5.04
N PRO A 349 -33.33 25.09 4.76
CA PRO A 349 -34.52 25.65 5.38
C PRO A 349 -35.81 24.91 5.00
#